data_AF-A0A7G2E4F7-F1
#
_entry.id   AF-A0A7G2E4F7-F1
#
_cell.length_a   1.000
_cell.length_b   1.000
_cell.length_c   1.000
_cell.angle_alpha   90.00
_cell.angle_beta   90.00
_cell.angle_gamma   90.00
#
_symmetry.space_group_name_H-M   'P 1'
#
loop_
_entity.id
_entity.type
_entity.pdbx_description
1 polymer ?
#
loop_
_entity_poly.entity_id
_entity_poly.type
_entity_poly.pdbx_seq_one_letter_code
_entity_poly.pdbx_strand_id
1 'polypeptide(L)'
;MELIPNLPDDVARECLLRSSYQQFPVIASVCRAWNREVSLSQFLHQRKASRHSQELLILSQARVDPAGSGKIIATPEYRISVLESGSGLWTELPPIPGQTKGLPLFCRLVSVGSDLIVLGGLDPITWQAHDSVFVFSFLTSKWRVGATMPGVRSYGV
;
A
#
# COMPACT_ATOMS: atom_id res chain seq x y z
N MET A 1 -22.22 12.65 16.29
CA MET A 1 -22.74 12.25 14.96
C MET A 1 -22.67 10.74 14.99
N GLU A 2 -23.82 10.08 14.95
CA GLU A 2 -23.91 8.62 15.05
C GLU A 2 -23.20 7.97 13.85
N LEU A 3 -22.52 6.85 14.09
CA LEU A 3 -21.87 6.07 13.03
C LEU A 3 -22.92 5.38 12.16
N ILE A 4 -23.81 4.59 12.75
CA ILE A 4 -24.88 3.88 12.05
C ILE A 4 -26.21 4.36 12.65
N PRO A 5 -27.17 4.85 11.83
CA PRO A 5 -28.46 5.30 12.35
C PRO A 5 -29.16 4.20 13.14
N ASN A 6 -29.65 4.55 14.33
CA ASN A 6 -30.35 3.64 15.25
C ASN A 6 -29.48 2.51 15.84
N LEU A 7 -28.15 2.63 15.79
CA LEU A 7 -27.23 1.68 16.41
C LEU A 7 -26.31 2.41 17.40
N PRO A 8 -26.09 1.88 18.61
CA PRO A 8 -25.09 2.40 19.53
C PRO A 8 -23.70 2.46 18.88
N ASP A 9 -22.96 3.56 19.10
CA ASP A 9 -21.68 3.81 18.44
C ASP A 9 -20.61 2.74 18.76
N ASP A 10 -20.66 2.11 19.93
CA ASP A 10 -19.79 1.01 20.32
C ASP A 10 -20.06 -0.25 19.47
N VAL A 11 -21.35 -0.60 19.27
CA VAL A 11 -21.75 -1.71 18.40
C VAL A 11 -21.43 -1.39 16.93
N ALA A 12 -21.65 -0.15 16.49
CA ALA A 12 -21.29 0.28 15.15
C ALA A 12 -19.78 0.16 14.90
N ARG A 13 -18.95 0.60 15.85
CA ARG A 13 -17.49 0.44 15.80
C ARG A 13 -17.09 -1.02 15.73
N GLU A 14 -17.70 -1.87 16.54
CA GLU A 14 -17.50 -3.31 16.52
C GLU A 14 -17.80 -3.94 15.15
N CYS A 15 -18.81 -3.45 14.43
CA CYS A 15 -19.07 -3.87 13.04
C CYS A 15 -17.93 -3.45 12.11
N LEU A 16 -17.50 -2.19 12.15
CA LEU A 16 -16.40 -1.68 11.32
C LEU A 16 -15.07 -2.38 11.62
N LEU A 17 -14.81 -2.70 12.89
CA LEU A 17 -13.62 -3.40 13.35
C LEU A 17 -13.51 -4.81 12.75
N ARG A 18 -14.60 -5.44 12.31
CA ARG A 18 -14.60 -6.79 11.72
C ARG A 18 -14.45 -6.81 10.20
N SER A 19 -14.66 -5.68 9.53
CA SER A 19 -14.61 -5.60 8.05
C SER A 19 -13.22 -5.94 7.52
N SER A 20 -13.07 -6.43 6.29
CA SER A 20 -11.74 -6.68 5.71
C SER A 20 -10.99 -5.37 5.45
N TYR A 21 -9.65 -5.37 5.52
CA TYR A 21 -8.83 -4.21 5.14
C TYR A 21 -9.13 -3.76 3.69
N GLN A 22 -9.49 -4.69 2.80
CA GLN A 22 -9.85 -4.40 1.42
C GLN A 22 -11.13 -3.56 1.29
N GLN A 23 -11.98 -3.59 2.31
CA GLN A 23 -13.23 -2.84 2.34
C GLN A 23 -13.06 -1.44 2.94
N PHE A 24 -11.90 -1.12 3.53
CA PHE A 24 -11.66 0.17 4.17
C PHE A 24 -11.82 1.37 3.23
N PRO A 25 -11.40 1.32 1.95
CA PRO A 25 -11.68 2.41 1.01
C PRO A 25 -13.18 2.64 0.82
N VAL A 26 -13.96 1.57 0.77
CA VAL A 26 -15.43 1.64 0.65
C VAL A 26 -16.03 2.21 1.93
N ILE A 27 -15.63 1.70 3.09
CA ILE A 27 -16.09 2.17 4.41
C ILE A 27 -15.78 3.66 4.59
N ALA A 28 -14.56 4.09 4.28
CA ALA A 28 -14.16 5.49 4.35
C ALA A 28 -14.93 6.39 3.37
N SER A 29 -15.52 5.82 2.31
CA SER A 29 -16.33 6.57 1.35
C SER A 29 -17.80 6.75 1.75
N VAL A 30 -18.32 5.95 2.69
CA VAL A 30 -19.74 5.97 3.07
C VAL A 30 -20.16 7.31 3.65
N CYS A 31 -19.42 7.83 4.63
CA CYS A 31 -19.67 9.14 5.22
C CYS A 31 -18.43 9.70 5.92
N ARG A 32 -18.44 11.00 6.23
CA ARG A 32 -17.35 11.68 6.95
C ARG A 32 -17.09 11.09 8.35
N ALA A 33 -18.13 10.63 9.03
CA ALA A 33 -17.99 10.04 10.37
C ALA A 33 -17.22 8.71 10.31
N TRP A 34 -17.58 7.82 9.37
CA TRP A 34 -16.87 6.55 9.17
C TRP A 34 -15.43 6.76 8.74
N ASN A 35 -15.18 7.66 7.79
CA ASN A 35 -13.83 8.00 7.36
C ASN A 35 -12.95 8.46 8.54
N ARG A 36 -13.50 9.36 9.37
CA ARG A 36 -12.80 9.84 10.57
C ARG A 36 -12.52 8.68 11.52
N GLU A 37 -13.52 7.84 11.79
CA GLU A 37 -13.41 6.71 12.72
C GLU A 37 -12.32 5.71 12.32
N VAL A 38 -12.34 5.22 11.07
CA VAL A 38 -11.38 4.22 10.60
C VAL A 38 -9.96 4.76 10.41
N SER A 39 -9.81 6.08 10.37
CA SER A 39 -8.52 6.76 10.30
C SER A 39 -7.87 6.98 11.68
N LEU A 40 -8.59 6.71 12.78
CA LEU A 40 -8.04 6.88 14.14
C LEU A 40 -7.03 5.78 14.46
N SER A 41 -5.88 6.16 15.04
CA SER A 41 -4.91 5.20 15.58
C SER A 41 -5.51 4.28 16.64
N GLN A 42 -6.42 4.82 17.48
CA GLN A 42 -7.15 4.03 18.47
C GLN A 42 -7.99 2.93 17.82
N PHE A 43 -8.66 3.20 16.71
CA PHE A 43 -9.44 2.21 15.97
C PHE A 43 -8.54 1.07 15.47
N LEU A 44 -7.38 1.40 14.87
CA LEU A 44 -6.42 0.39 14.41
C LEU A 44 -5.81 -0.42 15.57
N HIS A 45 -5.51 0.22 16.69
CA HIS A 45 -5.03 -0.47 17.89
C HIS A 45 -6.07 -1.43 18.46
N GLN A 46 -7.33 -1.00 18.54
CA GLN A 46 -8.45 -1.84 18.99
C GLN A 46 -8.62 -3.04 18.06
N ARG A 47 -8.60 -2.81 16.74
CA ARG A 47 -8.69 -3.88 15.74
C ARG A 47 -7.57 -4.92 15.88
N LYS A 48 -6.36 -4.47 16.21
CA LYS A 48 -5.22 -5.36 16.47
C LYS A 48 -5.43 -6.15 17.77
N ALA A 49 -5.84 -5.48 18.85
CA ALA A 49 -6.09 -6.09 20.14
C ALA A 49 -7.25 -7.12 20.09
N SER A 50 -8.29 -6.85 19.31
CA SER A 50 -9.45 -7.73 19.11
C SER A 50 -9.23 -8.84 18.07
N ARG A 51 -8.01 -8.97 17.52
CA ARG A 51 -7.64 -9.96 16.50
C ARG A 51 -8.50 -9.92 15.22
N HIS A 52 -8.94 -8.73 14.84
CA HIS A 52 -9.62 -8.53 13.55
C HIS A 52 -8.69 -7.97 12.47
N SER A 53 -7.41 -7.71 12.80
CA SER A 53 -6.42 -7.27 11.82
C SER A 53 -5.95 -8.44 10.96
N GLN A 54 -5.83 -8.20 9.65
CA GLN A 54 -5.17 -9.11 8.72
C GLN A 54 -3.65 -8.99 8.84
N GLU A 55 -2.99 -10.14 8.77
CA GLU A 55 -1.56 -10.22 8.58
C GLU A 55 -1.24 -10.29 7.09
N LEU A 56 -0.46 -9.31 6.62
CA LEU A 56 -0.13 -9.15 5.22
C LEU A 56 1.38 -9.34 5.01
N LEU A 57 1.73 -10.21 4.07
CA LEU A 57 3.07 -10.36 3.54
C LEU A 57 3.17 -9.56 2.25
N ILE A 58 4.11 -8.62 2.20
CA ILE A 58 4.32 -7.72 1.06
C ILE A 58 5.62 -8.14 0.36
N LEU A 59 5.53 -8.43 -0.93
CA LEU A 59 6.64 -8.93 -1.72
C LEU A 59 6.85 -8.07 -2.96
N SER A 60 8.10 -7.69 -3.24
CA SER A 60 8.49 -7.25 -4.58
C SER A 60 8.71 -8.48 -5.45
N GLN A 61 7.91 -8.65 -6.50
CA GLN A 61 7.99 -9.80 -7.39
C GLN A 61 8.23 -9.34 -8.83
N ALA A 62 9.17 -10.00 -9.51
CA ALA A 62 9.39 -9.78 -10.93
C ALA A 62 8.20 -10.36 -11.70
N ARG A 63 7.61 -9.56 -12.60
CA ARG A 63 6.70 -10.08 -13.61
C ARG A 63 7.52 -10.78 -14.68
N VAL A 64 7.40 -12.10 -14.73
CA VAL A 64 7.95 -12.91 -15.82
C VAL A 64 6.94 -12.90 -16.95
N ASP A 65 7.35 -12.44 -18.14
CA ASP A 65 6.55 -12.60 -19.35
C ASP A 65 6.53 -14.10 -19.73
N PRO A 66 5.36 -14.78 -19.70
CA PRO A 66 5.27 -16.20 -20.04
C PRO A 66 5.62 -16.46 -21.51
N ALA A 67 5.39 -15.47 -22.38
CA ALA A 67 5.73 -15.53 -23.79
C ALA A 67 7.16 -15.03 -23.95
N GLY A 68 8.13 -15.83 -23.51
CA GLY A 68 9.56 -15.50 -23.49
C GLY A 68 10.00 -14.67 -24.70
N SER A 69 9.96 -13.35 -24.55
CA SER A 69 10.47 -12.45 -25.57
C SER A 69 11.98 -12.60 -25.50
N GLY A 70 12.58 -13.14 -26.56
CA GLY A 70 13.99 -13.53 -26.67
C GLY A 70 15.01 -12.39 -26.54
N LYS A 71 14.74 -11.38 -25.72
CA LYS A 71 15.72 -10.40 -25.26
C LYS A 71 16.51 -11.04 -24.13
N ILE A 72 17.75 -11.40 -24.45
CA ILE A 72 18.73 -12.02 -23.54
C ILE A 72 19.02 -11.12 -22.32
N ILE A 73 18.66 -9.83 -22.34
CA ILE A 73 18.91 -8.85 -21.26
C ILE A 73 17.76 -7.81 -21.21
N ALA A 74 16.61 -8.15 -20.62
CA ALA A 74 15.59 -7.16 -20.29
C ALA A 74 15.55 -6.95 -18.77
N THR A 75 15.60 -5.71 -18.30
CA THR A 75 15.41 -5.37 -16.89
C THR A 75 14.03 -5.87 -16.45
N PRO A 76 13.94 -6.77 -15.45
CA PRO A 76 12.65 -7.29 -15.01
C PRO A 76 11.80 -6.17 -14.41
N GLU A 77 10.52 -6.18 -14.74
CA GLU A 77 9.54 -5.27 -14.16
C GLU A 77 9.08 -5.84 -12.81
N TYR A 78 9.31 -5.10 -11.72
CA TYR A 78 8.89 -5.52 -10.39
C TYR A 78 7.54 -4.90 -10.01
N ARG A 79 6.65 -5.72 -9.46
CA ARG A 79 5.35 -5.33 -8.88
C ARG A 79 5.30 -5.67 -7.40
N ILE A 80 4.32 -5.11 -6.70
CA ILE A 80 4.07 -5.44 -5.30
C ILE A 80 2.91 -6.43 -5.22
N SER A 81 3.23 -7.64 -4.78
CA SER A 81 2.25 -8.66 -4.45
C SER A 81 2.01 -8.67 -2.94
N VAL A 82 0.75 -8.91 -2.57
CA VAL A 82 0.31 -8.99 -1.18
C VAL A 82 -0.34 -10.35 -0.96
N LEU A 83 0.19 -11.11 0.00
CA LEU A 83 -0.40 -12.34 0.49
C LEU A 83 -1.03 -12.07 1.86
N GLU A 84 -2.33 -12.31 1.98
CA GLU A 84 -3.02 -12.36 3.26
C GLU A 84 -2.83 -13.75 3.89
N SER A 85 -2.13 -13.83 5.03
CA SER A 85 -1.73 -15.12 5.61
C SER A 85 -2.92 -15.96 6.07
N GLY A 86 -3.98 -15.32 6.57
CA GLY A 86 -5.15 -16.00 7.13
C GLY A 86 -6.04 -16.65 6.06
N SER A 87 -6.20 -16.00 4.91
CA SER A 87 -7.06 -16.49 3.81
C SER A 87 -6.27 -17.21 2.71
N GLY A 88 -4.96 -16.97 2.63
CA GLY A 88 -4.12 -17.39 1.50
C GLY A 88 -4.35 -16.56 0.23
N LEU A 89 -5.11 -15.48 0.31
CA LEU A 89 -5.45 -14.65 -0.85
C LEU A 89 -4.23 -13.86 -1.32
N TRP A 90 -3.93 -14.02 -2.61
CA TRP A 90 -2.95 -13.20 -3.32
C TRP A 90 -3.64 -12.05 -4.05
N THR A 91 -3.09 -10.85 -3.88
CA THR A 91 -3.49 -9.66 -4.63
C THR A 91 -2.26 -8.90 -5.12
N GLU A 92 -2.42 -8.09 -6.16
CA GLU A 92 -1.37 -7.17 -6.61
C GLU A 92 -1.81 -5.74 -6.28
N LEU A 93 -0.90 -4.91 -5.77
CA LEU A 93 -1.17 -3.49 -5.56
C LEU A 93 -1.26 -2.75 -6.91
N PRO A 94 -2.05 -1.68 -7.00
CA PRO A 94 -2.08 -0.85 -8.19
C PRO A 94 -0.68 -0.28 -8.52
N PRO A 95 -0.37 0.03 -9.79
CA PRO A 95 0.86 0.70 -10.17
C PRO A 95 1.08 2.00 -9.39
N ILE A 96 2.34 2.32 -9.11
CA ILE A 96 2.71 3.65 -8.61
C ILE A 96 2.43 4.66 -9.73
N PRO A 97 1.64 5.73 -9.48
CA PRO A 97 1.37 6.76 -10.49
C PRO A 97 2.68 7.38 -11.02
N GLY A 98 2.78 7.51 -12.34
CA GLY A 98 3.97 8.05 -13.01
C GLY A 98 5.10 7.04 -13.22
N GLN A 99 5.02 5.83 -12.67
CA GLN A 99 6.01 4.77 -12.90
C GLN A 99 5.51 3.77 -13.95
N THR A 100 6.11 3.83 -15.14
CA THR A 100 5.69 3.01 -16.30
C THR A 100 6.28 1.59 -16.29
N LYS A 101 7.36 1.37 -15.55
CA LYS A 101 8.12 0.12 -15.48
C LYS A 101 8.11 -0.51 -14.09
N GLY A 102 7.03 -0.30 -13.33
CA GLY A 102 6.85 -0.89 -12.01
C GLY A 102 7.64 -0.19 -10.92
N LEU A 103 8.15 -0.95 -9.95
CA LEU A 103 8.96 -0.42 -8.86
C LEU A 103 10.33 0.07 -9.35
N PRO A 104 10.89 1.14 -8.75
CA PRO A 104 12.29 1.47 -8.93
C PRO A 104 13.19 0.31 -8.50
N LEU A 105 14.27 0.07 -9.23
CA LEU A 105 15.22 -0.99 -8.91
C LEU A 105 15.91 -0.70 -7.59
N PHE A 106 16.14 -1.73 -6.78
CA PHE A 106 16.81 -1.61 -5.47
C PHE A 106 16.12 -0.63 -4.50
N CYS A 107 14.86 -0.26 -4.75
CA CYS A 107 14.06 0.50 -3.79
C CYS A 107 13.92 -0.26 -2.47
N ARG A 108 13.70 0.46 -1.38
CA ARG A 108 13.36 -0.14 -0.09
C ARG A 108 11.86 -0.11 0.12
N LEU A 109 11.32 -1.24 0.60
CA LEU A 109 9.94 -1.36 1.07
C LEU A 109 9.94 -1.30 2.59
N VAL A 110 9.14 -0.40 3.17
CA VAL A 110 9.03 -0.23 4.62
C VAL A 110 7.56 -0.09 4.99
N SER A 111 7.10 -0.79 6.04
CA SER A 111 5.76 -0.59 6.60
C SER A 111 5.79 0.38 7.77
N VAL A 112 4.86 1.33 7.79
CA VAL A 112 4.65 2.27 8.90
C VAL A 112 3.16 2.37 9.18
N GLY A 113 2.71 1.83 10.31
CA GLY A 113 1.27 1.74 10.61
C GLY A 113 0.55 0.90 9.55
N SER A 114 -0.46 1.49 8.91
CA SER A 114 -1.23 0.90 7.80
C SER A 114 -0.68 1.24 6.41
N ASP A 115 0.45 1.94 6.33
CA ASP A 115 1.01 2.43 5.09
C ASP A 115 2.24 1.60 4.68
N LEU A 116 2.38 1.35 3.38
CA LEU A 116 3.58 0.84 2.74
C LEU A 116 4.32 1.98 2.07
N ILE A 117 5.62 2.10 2.35
CA ILE A 117 6.49 3.14 1.82
C ILE A 117 7.51 2.50 0.88
N VAL A 118 7.62 3.06 -0.33
CA VAL A 118 8.66 2.76 -1.32
C VAL A 118 9.65 3.92 -1.31
N LEU A 119 10.90 3.63 -0.99
CA LEU A 119 11.96 4.62 -0.81
C LEU A 119 13.03 4.47 -1.89
N GLY A 120 13.21 5.54 -2.68
CA GLY A 120 14.27 5.70 -3.67
C GLY A 120 14.41 4.54 -4.64
N GLY A 121 15.65 4.19 -4.94
CA GLY A 121 16.01 3.20 -5.95
C GLY A 121 16.53 3.85 -7.22
N LEU A 122 16.68 3.05 -8.26
CA LEU A 122 17.10 3.48 -9.59
C LEU A 122 15.91 3.40 -10.54
N ASP A 123 15.78 4.42 -11.39
CA ASP A 123 14.86 4.34 -12.51
C ASP A 123 15.30 3.17 -13.44
N PRO A 124 14.39 2.23 -13.77
CA PRO A 124 14.75 1.01 -14.50
C PRO A 124 15.14 1.24 -15.97
N ILE A 125 14.96 2.46 -16.49
CA ILE A 125 15.30 2.85 -17.87
C ILE A 125 16.61 3.64 -17.89
N THR A 126 16.68 4.72 -17.11
CA THR A 126 17.79 5.68 -17.09
C THR A 126 18.90 5.29 -16.12
N TRP A 127 18.64 4.35 -15.20
CA TRP A 127 19.53 3.95 -14.11
C TRP A 127 19.93 5.08 -13.17
N GLN A 128 19.24 6.23 -13.24
CA GLN A 128 19.46 7.35 -12.35
C GLN A 128 18.84 7.08 -10.99
N ALA A 129 19.56 7.46 -9.94
CA ALA A 129 19.05 7.41 -8.59
C ALA A 129 17.89 8.39 -8.41
N HIS A 130 16.81 7.92 -7.81
CA HIS A 130 15.66 8.75 -7.43
C HIS A 130 15.62 8.95 -5.92
N ASP A 131 15.29 10.18 -5.50
CA ASP A 131 14.94 10.53 -4.11
C ASP A 131 13.45 10.34 -3.80
N SER A 132 12.70 9.83 -4.77
CA SER A 132 11.25 9.74 -4.69
C SER A 132 10.81 8.82 -3.56
N VAL A 133 9.80 9.26 -2.83
CA VAL A 133 9.12 8.48 -1.80
C VAL A 133 7.67 8.29 -2.23
N PHE A 134 7.22 7.04 -2.31
CA PHE A 134 5.83 6.72 -2.60
C PHE A 134 5.20 6.03 -1.41
N VAL A 135 3.99 6.45 -1.04
CA VAL A 135 3.25 5.89 0.09
C VAL A 135 1.95 5.30 -0.41
N PHE A 136 1.75 4.01 -0.19
CA PHE A 136 0.47 3.34 -0.39
C PHE A 136 -0.23 3.20 0.96
N SER A 137 -1.43 3.74 1.09
CA SER A 137 -2.24 3.52 2.28
C SER A 137 -3.22 2.38 2.06
N PHE A 138 -3.15 1.34 2.89
CA PHE A 138 -4.14 0.25 2.86
C PHE A 138 -5.52 0.70 3.34
N LEU A 139 -5.62 1.82 4.07
CA LEU A 139 -6.92 2.37 4.48
C LEU A 139 -7.68 2.98 3.29
N THR A 140 -6.97 3.72 2.43
CA THR A 140 -7.58 4.40 1.29
C THR A 140 -7.41 3.65 -0.02
N SER A 141 -6.57 2.61 -0.05
CA SER A 141 -6.12 1.88 -1.25
C SER A 141 -5.64 2.82 -2.35
N LYS A 142 -4.80 3.79 -1.96
CA LYS A 142 -4.29 4.84 -2.85
C LYS A 142 -2.82 5.09 -2.61
N TRP A 143 -2.13 5.38 -3.71
CA TRP A 143 -0.79 5.94 -3.71
C TRP A 143 -0.82 7.45 -3.50
N ARG A 144 0.19 7.97 -2.81
CA ARG A 144 0.54 9.39 -2.73
C ARG A 144 2.05 9.57 -2.78
N VAL A 145 2.50 10.73 -3.24
CA VAL A 145 3.90 11.12 -3.21
C VAL A 145 4.23 11.67 -1.82
N GLY A 146 5.31 11.17 -1.23
CA GLY A 146 5.87 11.65 0.04
C GLY A 146 6.92 12.74 -0.17
N ALA A 147 7.47 13.26 0.92
CA ALA A 147 8.63 14.14 0.86
C ALA A 147 9.85 13.39 0.31
N THR A 148 10.64 14.05 -0.54
CA THR A 148 11.82 13.44 -1.15
C THR A 148 12.90 13.13 -0.11
N MET A 149 13.68 12.09 -0.37
CA MET A 149 14.79 11.70 0.50
C MET A 149 15.95 12.71 0.39
N PRO A 150 16.58 13.10 1.51
CA PRO A 150 17.79 13.91 1.46
C PRO A 150 18.96 13.12 0.86
N GLY A 151 19.89 13.81 0.19
CA GLY A 151 21.19 13.26 -0.17
C GLY A 151 21.31 12.56 -1.53
N VAL A 152 20.24 12.43 -2.30
CA VAL A 152 20.35 12.05 -3.72
C VAL A 152 20.77 13.29 -4.50
N ARG A 153 22.07 13.39 -4.81
CA ARG A 153 22.56 14.37 -5.78
C ARG A 153 22.43 13.73 -7.15
N SER A 154 21.47 14.17 -7.96
CA SER A 154 21.63 14.00 -9.40
C SER A 154 22.83 14.86 -9.78
N TYR A 155 23.93 14.22 -10.16
CA TYR A 155 24.96 14.94 -10.90
C TYR A 155 24.33 15.23 -12.26
N GLY A 156 23.71 16.40 -12.40
CA GLY A 156 23.31 16.92 -13.69
C GLY A 156 24.56 16.96 -14.57
N VAL A 157 24.51 16.19 -15.66
CA VAL A 157 25.46 16.31 -16.77
C VAL A 157 24.97 17.41 -17.69
#